data_AF-A0A0F0HJ62-F1
#
_entry.id   AF-A0A0F0HJ62-F1
#
_cell.length_a   1.000
_cell.length_b   1.000
_cell.length_c   1.000
_cell.angle_alpha   90.00
_cell.angle_beta   90.00
_cell.angle_gamma   90.00
#
_symmetry.space_group_name_H-M   'P 1'
#
loop_
_entity.id
_entity.type
_entity.pdbx_description
1 polymer ?
#
loop_
_entity_poly.entity_id
_entity_poly.type
_entity_poly.pdbx_seq_one_letter_code
_entity_poly.pdbx_strand_id
1 'polypeptide(L)'
;MNRFNELTSLDLRSLSQVLAGRAPTLPELGPGEWLGVVELLTMRLTDECDGLSVESWATCSLALAYALEAAVASDSIDQRESVIRRLNLSAAVLRQIPPNAEVDILNPDGLIELLFQELPMSAEEARELSVDWRALDIAQIRRLRAAKNLVSPALDLASLVSGEEFHERLKAWGEVFPSLP
;
A
#
# COMPACT_ATOMS: atom_id res chain seq x y z
N MET A 1 16.00 0.22 -27.26
CA MET A 1 15.81 0.80 -25.92
C MET A 1 14.79 -0.09 -25.23
N ASN A 2 15.03 -0.60 -24.03
CA ASN A 2 14.07 -1.48 -23.36
C ASN A 2 12.89 -0.63 -22.83
N ARG A 3 11.66 -1.16 -22.87
CA ARG A 3 10.43 -0.48 -22.45
C ARG A 3 10.53 0.11 -21.05
N PHE A 4 11.19 -0.59 -20.12
CA PHE A 4 11.43 -0.08 -18.79
C PHE A 4 12.21 1.25 -18.80
N ASN A 5 13.26 1.36 -19.61
CA ASN A 5 14.05 2.60 -19.71
C ASN A 5 13.23 3.78 -20.28
N GLU A 6 12.27 3.50 -21.16
CA GLU A 6 11.34 4.52 -21.64
C GLU A 6 10.44 5.04 -20.52
N LEU A 7 9.93 4.16 -19.65
CA LEU A 7 9.13 4.59 -18.50
C LEU A 7 9.94 5.44 -17.51
N THR A 8 11.21 5.06 -17.26
CA THR A 8 12.07 5.80 -16.33
C THR A 8 12.39 7.23 -16.77
N SER A 9 12.27 7.54 -18.06
CA SER A 9 12.56 8.89 -18.60
C SER A 9 11.34 9.82 -18.66
N LEU A 10 10.13 9.30 -18.45
CA LEU A 10 8.91 10.11 -18.37
C LEU A 10 8.92 10.99 -17.12
N ASP A 11 8.10 12.04 -17.05
CA ASP A 11 7.75 12.72 -15.78
C ASP A 11 6.60 11.99 -15.06
N LEU A 12 6.23 12.40 -13.85
CA LEU A 12 5.11 11.75 -13.11
C LEU A 12 3.82 11.75 -13.95
N ARG A 13 3.45 12.90 -14.53
CA ARG A 13 2.21 13.03 -15.30
C ARG A 13 2.16 12.03 -16.47
N SER A 14 3.21 12.01 -17.28
CA SER A 14 3.28 11.15 -18.47
C SER A 14 3.37 9.68 -18.08
N LEU A 15 4.12 9.34 -17.03
CA LEU A 15 4.19 7.99 -16.48
C LEU A 15 2.80 7.51 -16.02
N SER A 16 2.11 8.32 -15.22
CA SER A 16 0.78 7.99 -14.72
C SER A 16 -0.25 7.86 -15.84
N GLN A 17 -0.21 8.71 -16.86
CA GLN A 17 -1.10 8.58 -18.01
C GLN A 17 -0.87 7.28 -18.79
N VAL A 18 0.38 6.91 -19.04
CA VAL A 18 0.74 5.67 -19.73
C VAL A 18 0.27 4.44 -18.94
N LEU A 19 0.55 4.40 -17.64
CA LEU A 19 0.16 3.30 -16.76
C LEU A 19 -1.36 3.23 -16.55
N ALA A 20 -2.05 4.37 -16.38
CA ALA A 20 -3.51 4.39 -16.28
C ALA A 20 -4.19 3.89 -17.58
N GLY A 21 -3.53 4.09 -18.72
CA GLY A 21 -3.90 3.47 -20.01
C GLY A 21 -3.59 1.97 -20.11
N ARG A 22 -3.11 1.34 -19.04
CA ARG A 22 -2.67 -0.07 -18.96
C ARG A 22 -1.56 -0.43 -19.93
N ALA A 23 -0.63 0.51 -20.14
CA ALA A 23 0.60 0.29 -20.89
C ALA A 23 1.82 0.48 -19.97
N PRO A 24 2.90 -0.31 -20.13
CA PRO A 24 3.01 -1.47 -21.01
C PRO A 24 2.13 -2.63 -20.52
N THR A 25 1.79 -3.60 -21.37
CA THR A 25 1.05 -4.80 -20.99
C THR A 25 1.91 -5.77 -20.17
N LEU A 26 1.28 -6.70 -19.44
CA LEU A 26 1.99 -7.63 -18.55
C LEU A 26 3.20 -8.34 -19.20
N PRO A 27 3.15 -8.85 -20.45
CA PRO A 27 4.27 -9.55 -21.08
C PRO A 27 5.39 -8.63 -21.60
N GLU A 28 5.17 -7.31 -21.65
CA GLU A 28 6.16 -6.36 -22.18
C GLU A 28 7.24 -5.99 -21.17
N LEU A 29 7.04 -6.31 -19.89
CA LEU A 29 8.02 -6.14 -18.82
C LEU A 29 8.20 -7.45 -18.06
N GLY A 30 9.43 -7.70 -17.61
CA GLY A 30 9.75 -8.80 -16.71
C GLY A 30 9.33 -8.53 -15.26
N PRO A 31 9.30 -9.57 -14.39
CA PRO A 31 8.93 -9.44 -12.99
C PRO A 31 9.66 -8.31 -12.23
N GLY A 32 11.00 -8.28 -12.32
CA GLY A 32 11.80 -7.25 -11.65
C GLY A 32 11.56 -5.83 -12.19
N GLU A 33 11.13 -5.70 -13.44
CA GLU A 33 10.83 -4.41 -14.06
C GLU A 33 9.50 -3.86 -13.56
N TRP A 34 8.48 -4.71 -13.37
CA TRP A 34 7.21 -4.30 -12.77
C TRP A 34 7.37 -3.80 -11.33
N LEU A 35 8.19 -4.48 -10.52
CA LEU A 35 8.54 -3.97 -9.19
C LEU A 35 9.27 -2.61 -9.28
N GLY A 36 10.20 -2.46 -10.23
CA GLY A 36 10.87 -1.19 -10.48
C GLY A 36 9.91 -0.06 -10.90
N VAL A 37 8.85 -0.36 -11.67
CA VAL A 37 7.79 0.60 -12.02
C VAL A 37 7.01 1.04 -10.79
N VAL A 38 6.65 0.10 -9.91
CA VAL A 38 5.97 0.41 -8.63
C VAL A 38 6.84 1.33 -7.78
N GLU A 39 8.14 1.03 -7.64
CA GLU A 39 9.09 1.84 -6.86
C GLU A 39 9.28 3.23 -7.46
N LEU A 40 9.45 3.33 -8.77
CA LEU A 40 9.56 4.60 -9.49
C LEU A 40 8.33 5.48 -9.27
N LEU A 41 7.13 4.91 -9.45
CA LEU A 41 5.89 5.65 -9.31
C LEU A 41 5.65 6.08 -7.85
N THR A 42 5.94 5.20 -6.88
CA THR A 42 5.83 5.50 -5.45
C THR A 42 6.75 6.66 -5.05
N MET A 43 8.02 6.64 -5.50
CA MET A 43 8.97 7.71 -5.23
C MET A 43 8.47 9.04 -5.79
N ARG A 44 8.06 9.08 -7.06
CA ARG A 44 7.57 10.31 -7.68
C ARG A 44 6.29 10.84 -7.05
N LEU A 45 5.36 9.96 -6.70
CA LEU A 45 4.14 10.37 -6.01
C LEU A 45 4.45 10.95 -4.63
N THR A 46 5.50 10.49 -3.96
CA THR A 46 5.91 11.05 -2.67
C THR A 46 6.57 12.42 -2.85
N ASP A 47 7.45 12.55 -3.85
CA ASP A 47 8.27 13.76 -4.07
C ASP A 47 7.53 14.89 -4.82
N GLU A 48 6.58 14.54 -5.70
CA GLU A 48 5.88 15.46 -6.61
C GLU A 48 4.37 15.56 -6.29
N CYS A 49 3.94 15.19 -5.07
CA CYS A 49 2.52 15.23 -4.68
C CYS A 49 1.92 16.65 -4.62
N ASP A 50 2.75 17.65 -4.29
CA ASP A 50 2.31 19.02 -4.07
C ASP A 50 1.82 19.67 -5.37
N GLY A 51 0.61 20.24 -5.32
CA GLY A 51 0.03 21.00 -6.44
C GLY A 51 -0.62 20.15 -7.54
N LEU A 52 -0.71 18.82 -7.38
CA LEU A 52 -1.51 17.99 -8.28
C LEU A 52 -3.00 18.33 -8.18
N SER A 53 -3.67 18.44 -9.34
CA SER A 53 -5.13 18.56 -9.40
C SER A 53 -5.82 17.25 -9.02
N VAL A 54 -7.10 17.31 -8.65
CA VAL A 54 -7.91 16.11 -8.34
C VAL A 54 -7.91 15.11 -9.51
N GLU A 55 -8.03 15.58 -10.75
CA GLU A 55 -7.97 14.73 -11.95
C GLU A 55 -6.61 14.04 -12.11
N SER A 56 -5.53 14.74 -11.75
CA SER A 56 -4.17 14.19 -11.78
C SER A 56 -4.01 13.12 -10.70
N TRP A 57 -4.55 13.35 -9.51
CA TRP A 57 -4.61 12.36 -8.43
C TRP A 57 -5.37 11.09 -8.81
N ALA A 58 -6.54 11.23 -9.45
CA ALA A 58 -7.30 10.08 -9.94
C ALA A 58 -6.50 9.26 -10.96
N THR A 59 -5.82 9.94 -11.90
CA THR A 59 -4.94 9.29 -12.89
C THR A 59 -3.77 8.56 -12.21
N CYS A 60 -3.14 9.20 -11.23
CA CYS A 60 -2.06 8.60 -10.45
C CYS A 60 -2.52 7.38 -9.66
N SER A 61 -3.71 7.43 -9.07
CA SER A 61 -4.31 6.32 -8.34
C SER A 61 -4.54 5.11 -9.25
N LEU A 62 -5.10 5.33 -10.44
CA LEU A 62 -5.29 4.28 -11.44
C LEU A 62 -3.95 3.69 -11.93
N ALA A 63 -2.96 4.54 -12.16
CA ALA A 63 -1.62 4.13 -12.56
C ALA A 63 -0.96 3.22 -11.50
N LEU A 64 -1.05 3.60 -10.23
CA LEU A 64 -0.51 2.81 -9.13
C LEU A 64 -1.24 1.48 -9.00
N ALA A 65 -2.58 1.51 -9.08
CA ALA A 65 -3.38 0.31 -9.02
C ALA A 65 -2.96 -0.69 -10.11
N TYR A 66 -2.80 -0.22 -11.34
CA TYR A 66 -2.34 -1.03 -12.45
C TYR A 66 -0.92 -1.58 -12.26
N ALA A 67 0.04 -0.74 -11.86
CA ALA A 67 1.42 -1.17 -11.64
C ALA A 67 1.53 -2.25 -10.56
N LEU A 68 0.76 -2.12 -9.47
CA LEU A 68 0.71 -3.11 -8.41
C LEU A 68 0.01 -4.40 -8.84
N GLU A 69 -1.12 -4.31 -9.55
CA GLU A 69 -1.79 -5.48 -10.15
C GLU A 69 -0.84 -6.25 -11.08
N ALA A 70 -0.08 -5.54 -11.91
CA ALA A 70 0.88 -6.13 -12.82
C ALA A 70 2.03 -6.80 -12.06
N ALA A 71 2.57 -6.14 -11.02
CA ALA A 71 3.63 -6.71 -10.18
C ALA A 71 3.19 -7.97 -9.42
N VAL A 72 1.92 -8.04 -8.99
CA VAL A 72 1.33 -9.25 -8.41
C VAL A 72 1.17 -10.33 -9.47
N ALA A 73 0.61 -9.98 -10.63
CA ALA A 73 0.39 -10.92 -11.73
C ALA A 73 1.68 -11.47 -12.36
N SER A 74 2.81 -10.76 -12.21
CA SER A 74 4.14 -11.21 -12.61
C SER A 74 4.93 -11.90 -11.49
N ASP A 75 4.28 -12.30 -10.39
CA ASP A 75 4.88 -12.97 -9.23
C ASP A 75 6.06 -12.20 -8.60
N SER A 76 6.08 -10.88 -8.77
CA SER A 76 7.18 -10.02 -8.28
C SER A 76 6.98 -9.63 -6.83
N ILE A 77 5.71 -9.53 -6.43
CA ILE A 77 5.23 -9.33 -5.06
C ILE A 77 3.95 -10.15 -4.87
N ASP A 78 3.58 -10.44 -3.63
CA ASP A 78 2.26 -11.01 -3.33
C ASP A 78 1.21 -9.90 -3.12
N GLN A 79 -0.07 -10.32 -3.03
CA GLN A 79 -1.19 -9.39 -2.82
C GLN A 79 -1.03 -8.59 -1.52
N ARG A 80 -0.50 -9.20 -0.46
CA ARG A 80 -0.30 -8.54 0.83
C ARG A 80 0.72 -7.43 0.74
N GLU A 81 1.85 -7.68 0.08
CA GLU A 81 2.90 -6.69 -0.17
C GLU A 81 2.36 -5.52 -1.01
N SER A 82 1.48 -5.80 -1.99
CA SER A 82 0.78 -4.75 -2.74
C SER A 82 -0.05 -3.84 -1.82
N VAL A 83 -0.82 -4.40 -0.88
CA VAL A 83 -1.58 -3.62 0.10
C VAL A 83 -0.68 -2.83 1.05
N ILE A 84 0.39 -3.44 1.55
CA ILE A 84 1.38 -2.76 2.40
C ILE A 84 1.95 -1.53 1.68
N ARG A 85 2.30 -1.66 0.39
CA ARG A 85 2.84 -0.54 -0.40
C ARG A 85 1.81 0.58 -0.60
N ARG A 86 0.55 0.24 -0.89
CA ARG A 86 -0.54 1.23 -0.99
C ARG A 86 -0.72 1.99 0.32
N LEU A 87 -0.78 1.28 1.45
CA LEU A 87 -0.94 1.87 2.77
C LEU A 87 0.21 2.82 3.12
N ASN A 88 1.45 2.39 2.90
CA ASN A 88 2.63 3.22 3.17
C ASN A 88 2.66 4.49 2.31
N LEU A 89 2.38 4.37 1.01
CA LEU A 89 2.33 5.54 0.14
C LEU A 89 1.20 6.49 0.57
N SER A 90 0.02 5.95 0.84
CA SER A 90 -1.14 6.75 1.26
C SER A 90 -0.87 7.49 2.57
N ALA A 91 -0.27 6.82 3.55
CA ALA A 91 0.18 7.44 4.81
C ALA A 91 1.21 8.55 4.57
N ALA A 92 2.13 8.39 3.61
CA ALA A 92 3.10 9.41 3.27
C ALA A 92 2.46 10.64 2.61
N VAL A 93 1.59 10.45 1.61
CA VAL A 93 0.97 11.57 0.88
C VAL A 93 -0.09 12.29 1.71
N LEU A 94 -0.85 11.58 2.54
CA LEU A 94 -1.91 12.15 3.39
C LEU A 94 -1.38 13.00 4.55
N ARG A 95 -0.05 13.01 4.78
CA ARG A 95 0.60 14.00 5.67
C ARG A 95 0.65 15.40 5.06
N GLN A 96 0.50 15.50 3.74
CA GLN A 96 0.66 16.74 2.97
C GLN A 96 -0.65 17.12 2.24
N ILE A 97 -1.42 16.11 1.83
CA ILE A 97 -2.61 16.26 1.00
C ILE A 97 -3.85 15.87 1.81
N PRO A 98 -4.95 16.65 1.77
CA PRO A 98 -6.17 16.29 2.49
C PRO A 98 -6.80 15.00 1.94
N PRO A 99 -7.49 14.21 2.79
CA PRO A 99 -8.24 13.04 2.35
C PRO A 99 -9.28 13.36 1.26
N ASN A 100 -9.47 12.41 0.35
CA ASN A 100 -10.49 12.44 -0.69
C ASN A 100 -11.05 11.03 -0.93
N ALA A 101 -12.33 10.82 -0.63
CA ALA A 101 -13.00 9.53 -0.76
C ALA A 101 -13.14 9.03 -2.21
N GLU A 102 -13.02 9.91 -3.21
CA GLU A 102 -13.14 9.57 -4.64
C GLU A 102 -11.83 9.07 -5.27
N VAL A 103 -10.70 9.17 -4.55
CA VAL A 103 -9.38 8.76 -5.03
C VAL A 103 -8.80 7.73 -4.06
N ASP A 104 -8.64 6.48 -4.49
CA ASP A 104 -8.28 5.35 -3.60
C ASP A 104 -7.06 5.62 -2.71
N ILE A 105 -5.97 6.15 -3.26
CA ILE A 105 -4.74 6.44 -2.50
C ILE A 105 -4.88 7.62 -1.51
N LEU A 106 -5.97 8.38 -1.60
CA LEU A 106 -6.33 9.46 -0.70
C LEU A 106 -7.57 9.13 0.14
N ASN A 107 -8.05 7.89 0.13
CA ASN A 107 -9.24 7.45 0.85
C ASN A 107 -8.86 6.56 2.05
N PRO A 108 -8.62 7.13 3.25
CA PRO A 108 -8.28 6.38 4.45
C PRO A 108 -9.26 5.25 4.74
N ASP A 109 -10.56 5.50 4.65
CA ASP A 109 -11.60 4.51 4.99
C ASP A 109 -11.51 3.28 4.06
N GLY A 110 -11.36 3.49 2.75
CA GLY A 110 -11.18 2.41 1.78
C GLY A 110 -9.88 1.62 1.99
N LEU A 111 -8.79 2.29 2.36
CA LEU A 111 -7.51 1.67 2.64
C LEU A 111 -7.54 0.82 3.92
N ILE A 112 -8.23 1.28 4.95
CA ILE A 112 -8.39 0.54 6.22
C ILE A 112 -9.28 -0.68 6.03
N GLU A 113 -10.33 -0.60 5.21
CA GLU A 113 -11.13 -1.76 4.84
C GLU A 113 -10.28 -2.81 4.10
N LEU A 114 -9.46 -2.37 3.13
CA LEU A 114 -8.54 -3.25 2.40
C LEU A 114 -7.51 -3.92 3.33
N LEU A 115 -6.97 -3.18 4.30
CA LEU A 115 -6.10 -3.74 5.33
C LEU A 115 -6.79 -4.88 6.08
N PHE A 116 -8.02 -4.66 6.54
CA PHE A 116 -8.72 -5.65 7.33
C PHE A 116 -9.03 -6.94 6.56
N GLN A 117 -9.17 -6.87 5.24
CA GLN A 117 -9.35 -8.03 4.36
C GLN A 117 -8.05 -8.87 4.24
N GLU A 118 -6.88 -8.25 4.40
CA GLU A 118 -5.57 -8.91 4.21
C GLU A 118 -4.87 -9.33 5.51
N LEU A 119 -5.40 -8.94 6.67
CA LEU A 119 -4.82 -9.32 7.96
C LEU A 119 -4.83 -10.84 8.14
N PRO A 120 -3.70 -11.46 8.54
CA PRO A 120 -3.58 -12.91 8.63
C PRO A 120 -4.20 -13.51 9.90
N MET A 121 -4.73 -12.67 10.80
CA MET A 121 -5.30 -13.02 12.10
C MET A 121 -6.10 -11.84 12.66
N SER A 122 -6.85 -12.07 13.73
CA SER A 122 -7.48 -11.00 14.51
C SER A 122 -6.50 -10.36 15.50
N ALA A 123 -6.84 -9.17 16.03
CA ALA A 123 -6.06 -8.52 17.09
C ALA A 123 -6.01 -9.37 18.38
N GLU A 124 -7.05 -10.16 18.64
CA GLU A 124 -7.12 -11.04 19.80
C GLU A 124 -6.20 -12.26 19.65
N GLU A 125 -6.21 -12.93 18.49
CA GLU A 125 -5.25 -14.00 18.18
C GLU A 125 -3.80 -13.47 18.24
N ALA A 126 -3.57 -12.27 17.68
CA ALA A 126 -2.26 -11.62 17.75
C ALA A 126 -1.83 -11.36 19.20
N ARG A 127 -2.75 -10.93 20.06
CA ARG A 127 -2.49 -10.66 21.48
C ARG A 127 -2.05 -11.92 22.20
N GLU A 128 -2.78 -13.01 22.03
CA GLU A 128 -2.45 -14.32 22.63
C GLU A 128 -1.07 -14.82 22.19
N LEU A 129 -0.79 -14.77 20.89
CA LEU A 129 0.49 -15.23 20.33
C LEU A 129 1.66 -14.33 20.71
N SER A 130 1.43 -13.03 20.93
CA SER A 130 2.50 -12.06 21.21
C SER A 130 3.17 -12.22 22.58
N VAL A 131 2.49 -12.83 23.56
CA VAL A 131 2.95 -12.94 24.96
C VAL A 131 4.31 -13.61 25.08
N ASP A 132 4.53 -14.68 24.32
CA ASP A 132 5.81 -15.40 24.27
C ASP A 132 6.18 -15.75 22.82
N TRP A 133 6.18 -14.74 21.95
CA TRP A 133 6.39 -14.96 20.52
C TRP A 133 7.73 -15.63 20.19
N ARG A 134 8.72 -15.54 21.09
CA ARG A 134 10.05 -16.15 20.92
C ARG A 134 10.03 -17.67 21.05
N ALA A 135 9.03 -18.23 21.73
CA ALA A 135 8.82 -19.67 21.85
C ALA A 135 7.99 -20.25 20.69
N LEU A 136 7.41 -19.41 19.83
CA LEU A 136 6.62 -19.83 18.68
C LEU A 136 7.50 -20.38 17.56
N ASP A 137 6.88 -21.14 16.65
CA ASP A 137 7.55 -21.56 15.43
C ASP A 137 7.76 -20.38 14.45
N ILE A 138 8.65 -20.60 13.47
CA ILE A 138 9.01 -19.56 12.49
C ILE A 138 7.78 -19.11 11.67
N ALA A 139 6.83 -19.99 11.38
CA ALA A 139 5.66 -19.65 10.59
C ALA A 139 4.71 -18.71 11.36
N GLN A 140 4.51 -18.96 12.65
CA GLN A 140 3.73 -18.10 13.54
C GLN A 140 4.40 -16.73 13.72
N ILE A 141 5.73 -16.69 13.93
CA ILE A 141 6.48 -15.43 14.01
C ILE A 141 6.32 -14.63 12.70
N ARG A 142 6.36 -15.29 11.55
CA ARG A 142 6.14 -14.64 10.25
C ARG A 142 4.72 -14.09 10.11
N ARG A 143 3.70 -14.83 10.57
CA ARG A 143 2.31 -14.33 10.58
C ARG A 143 2.14 -13.08 11.45
N LEU A 144 2.76 -13.05 12.64
CA LEU A 144 2.76 -11.85 13.50
C LEU A 144 3.46 -10.66 12.84
N ARG A 145 4.61 -10.88 12.20
CA ARG A 145 5.30 -9.82 11.44
C ARG A 145 4.49 -9.32 10.25
N ALA A 146 3.81 -10.21 9.54
CA ALA A 146 2.92 -9.83 8.45
C ALA A 146 1.77 -8.93 8.95
N ALA A 147 1.15 -9.27 10.08
CA ALA A 147 0.15 -8.42 10.72
C ALA A 147 0.75 -7.06 11.11
N LYS A 148 1.92 -7.04 11.75
CA LYS A 148 2.60 -5.79 12.14
C LYS A 148 2.90 -4.87 10.96
N ASN A 149 3.40 -5.42 9.85
CA ASN A 149 3.74 -4.66 8.66
C ASN A 149 2.52 -4.03 7.99
N LEU A 150 1.36 -4.69 8.05
CA LEU A 150 0.08 -4.13 7.60
C LEU A 150 -0.40 -3.03 8.57
N VAL A 151 -0.43 -3.33 9.87
CA VAL A 151 -1.00 -2.44 10.88
C VAL A 151 -0.20 -1.14 11.04
N SER A 152 1.13 -1.18 10.91
CA SER A 152 1.97 0.01 11.12
C SER A 152 1.53 1.24 10.32
N PRO A 153 1.43 1.20 8.97
CA PRO A 153 0.93 2.36 8.21
C PRO A 153 -0.55 2.64 8.46
N ALA A 154 -1.35 1.65 8.86
CA ALA A 154 -2.76 1.84 9.20
C ALA A 154 -2.95 2.71 10.46
N LEU A 155 -2.08 2.53 11.46
CA LEU A 155 -2.09 3.33 12.68
C LEU A 155 -1.71 4.79 12.40
N ASP A 156 -0.83 5.05 11.43
CA ASP A 156 -0.53 6.41 10.96
C ASP A 156 -1.75 7.09 10.31
N LEU A 157 -2.61 6.30 9.66
CA LEU A 157 -3.85 6.75 9.02
C LEU A 157 -5.03 6.88 10.00
N ALA A 158 -4.93 6.35 11.22
CA ALA A 158 -6.06 6.22 12.15
C ALA A 158 -6.68 7.56 12.58
N SER A 159 -5.95 8.68 12.49
CA SER A 159 -6.49 10.01 12.79
C SER A 159 -7.31 10.63 11.66
N LEU A 160 -7.27 10.02 10.47
CA LEU A 160 -7.90 10.52 9.24
C LEU A 160 -9.14 9.74 8.84
N VAL A 161 -9.44 8.62 9.51
CA VAL A 161 -10.62 7.80 9.24
C VAL A 161 -11.87 8.44 9.86
N SER A 162 -13.00 8.29 9.20
CA SER A 162 -14.26 8.90 9.67
C SER A 162 -15.13 7.93 10.47
N GLY A 163 -14.96 6.62 10.29
CA GLY A 163 -15.80 5.58 10.88
C GLY A 163 -15.44 5.21 12.32
N GLU A 164 -16.40 5.29 13.24
CA GLU A 164 -16.25 4.83 14.64
C GLU A 164 -15.87 3.34 14.73
N GLU A 165 -16.41 2.50 13.84
CA GLU A 165 -16.03 1.08 13.76
C GLU A 165 -14.54 0.89 13.42
N PHE A 166 -14.02 1.65 12.46
CA PHE A 166 -12.60 1.60 12.11
C PHE A 166 -11.74 2.03 13.28
N HIS A 167 -12.15 3.08 14.02
CA HIS A 167 -11.46 3.52 15.22
C HIS A 167 -11.36 2.40 16.26
N GLU A 168 -12.44 1.69 16.58
CA GLU A 168 -12.40 0.61 17.58
C GLU A 168 -11.55 -0.58 17.12
N ARG A 169 -11.66 -0.98 15.84
CA ARG A 169 -10.85 -2.08 15.30
C ARG A 169 -9.36 -1.72 15.25
N LEU A 170 -9.02 -0.51 14.82
CA LEU A 170 -7.63 -0.02 14.79
C LEU A 170 -7.08 0.18 16.21
N LYS A 171 -7.90 0.61 17.17
CA LYS A 171 -7.52 0.72 18.58
C LYS A 171 -7.12 -0.63 19.16
N ALA A 172 -7.91 -1.68 18.92
CA ALA A 172 -7.56 -3.04 19.36
C ALA A 172 -6.20 -3.50 18.79
N TRP A 173 -5.94 -3.16 17.52
CA TRP A 173 -4.63 -3.40 16.91
C TRP A 173 -3.51 -2.52 17.49
N GLY A 174 -3.79 -1.26 17.79
CA GLY A 174 -2.85 -0.33 18.42
C GLY A 174 -2.41 -0.78 19.82
N GLU A 175 -3.28 -1.45 20.57
CA GLU A 175 -2.95 -2.03 21.87
C GLU A 175 -1.95 -3.20 21.78
N VAL A 176 -2.10 -4.08 20.77
CA VAL A 176 -1.23 -5.24 20.59
C VAL A 176 0.04 -4.92 19.80
N PHE A 177 0.02 -3.89 18.96
CA PHE A 177 1.11 -3.54 18.05
C PHE A 177 2.50 -3.47 18.71
N PRO A 178 2.69 -2.84 19.89
CA PRO A 178 4.00 -2.78 20.56
C PRO A 178 4.57 -4.15 20.97
N SER A 179 3.71 -5.14 21.14
CA SER A 179 4.05 -6.51 21.56
C SER A 179 4.45 -7.41 20.39
N LEU A 180 4.18 -6.98 19.15
CA LEU A 180 4.48 -7.76 17.95
C LEU A 180 5.99 -7.77 17.64
N PRO A 181 6.53 -8.87 17.06
CA PRO A 181 7.95 -9.07 16.74
C PRO A 181 8.48 -8.30 15.52
#